data_AF-W8YIC6-F1
#
_entry.id   AF-W8YIC6-F1
#
_cell.length_a   1.000
_cell.length_b   1.000
_cell.length_c   1.000
_cell.angle_alpha   90.00
_cell.angle_beta   90.00
_cell.angle_gamma   90.00
#
_symmetry.space_group_name_H-M   'P 1'
#
loop_
_entity.id
_entity.type
_entity.pdbx_description
1 polymer ?
#
loop_
_entity_poly.entity_id
_entity_poly.type
_entity_poly.pdbx_seq_one_letter_code
_entity_poly.pdbx_strand_id
1 'polypeptide(L)'
;MLQFSNDIMMSELADRYGGQAAVRFYEQCRGAVGSLGRLAAAAGQWNDGFRPASSLYAASSEADEAKLVREFRMLEKNGFPVAWGASAAMPSSVAEAFPASMTTYGDALANPPRLARALLRMASDNGVPIFEESPVREVRRRGGSWVISAGDGEVSASHIVVATGYIPGISAASELKPILRRTYALATRPGSVPTGWPEDSMVWETARPYFYFRTTPDGRIVAGGLDEDRPDPAGDETFLRDRSDMLLSDLKRYFPDAEFEAEYAWCGTFGESADDLPFIGEDKEQPGIFHSMGCGGNGTVYSALAASMLLAALSGEKHPLADMLNPRRIIRQDDASGKRGRSLLA
;
A
#
# COMPACT_ATOMS: atom_id res chain seq x y z
N MET A 1 5.45 3.96 3.50
CA MET A 1 4.72 3.95 4.79
C MET A 1 4.10 2.57 4.91
N LEU A 2 3.98 2.01 6.11
CA LEU A 2 3.33 0.70 6.34
C LEU A 2 2.19 0.93 7.33
N GLN A 3 0.97 1.07 6.81
CA GLN A 3 -0.17 1.48 7.63
C GLN A 3 -1.17 0.34 7.72
N PHE A 4 -1.76 0.10 8.89
CA PHE A 4 -2.90 -0.83 8.95
C PHE A 4 -4.20 -0.15 8.50
N SER A 5 -4.27 1.17 8.64
CA SER A 5 -5.29 2.03 8.05
C SER A 5 -4.96 2.24 6.57
N ASN A 6 -5.96 2.10 5.70
CA ASN A 6 -5.75 1.98 4.26
C ASN A 6 -6.33 3.17 3.48
N ASP A 7 -6.14 3.15 2.15
CA ASP A 7 -6.74 4.12 1.22
C ASP A 7 -8.29 4.15 1.32
N ILE A 8 -8.91 3.07 1.80
CA ILE A 8 -10.32 2.96 2.14
C ILE A 8 -10.52 2.89 3.66
N MET A 9 -11.40 3.75 4.18
CA MET A 9 -11.74 3.81 5.59
C MET A 9 -12.52 2.58 6.05
N MET A 10 -12.34 2.14 7.30
CA MET A 10 -13.07 1.00 7.86
C MET A 10 -14.58 1.23 7.86
N SER A 11 -14.99 2.47 8.11
CA SER A 11 -16.38 2.92 8.06
C SER A 11 -16.99 2.77 6.67
N GLU A 12 -16.23 3.05 5.60
CA GLU A 12 -16.65 2.86 4.21
C GLU A 12 -16.68 1.37 3.85
N LEU A 13 -15.69 0.59 4.29
CA LEU A 13 -15.71 -0.87 4.15
C LEU A 13 -16.92 -1.50 4.85
N ALA A 14 -17.32 -0.96 5.99
CA ALA A 14 -18.48 -1.45 6.73
C ALA A 14 -19.78 -1.19 6.00
N ASP A 15 -19.88 -0.07 5.27
CA ASP A 15 -21.03 0.22 4.41
C ASP A 15 -21.11 -0.77 3.23
N ARG A 16 -19.95 -1.14 2.65
CA ARG A 16 -19.89 -2.04 1.48
C ARG A 16 -20.02 -3.52 1.84
N TYR A 17 -19.34 -3.98 2.90
CA TYR A 17 -19.18 -5.41 3.24
C TYR A 17 -19.75 -5.80 4.62
N GLY A 18 -20.24 -4.83 5.39
CA GLY A 18 -20.72 -5.03 6.76
C GLY A 18 -19.61 -4.87 7.81
N GLY A 19 -19.98 -4.43 9.00
CA GLY A 19 -19.03 -4.06 10.06
C GLY A 19 -18.07 -5.17 10.47
N GLN A 20 -18.52 -6.42 10.56
CA GLN A 20 -17.64 -7.53 10.92
C GLN A 20 -16.57 -7.82 9.85
N ALA A 21 -16.91 -7.69 8.56
CA ALA A 21 -15.96 -7.90 7.49
C ALA A 21 -14.89 -6.78 7.47
N ALA A 22 -15.33 -5.53 7.68
CA ALA A 22 -14.44 -4.38 7.75
C ALA A 22 -13.45 -4.47 8.92
N VAL A 23 -13.93 -4.84 10.12
CA VAL A 23 -13.07 -5.05 11.30
C VAL A 23 -12.04 -6.15 11.03
N ARG A 24 -12.48 -7.31 10.50
CA ARG A 24 -11.56 -8.40 10.15
C ARG A 24 -10.51 -7.97 9.14
N PHE A 25 -10.89 -7.20 8.13
CA PHE A 25 -9.93 -6.70 7.14
C PHE A 25 -8.83 -5.83 7.80
N TYR A 26 -9.22 -4.89 8.65
CA TYR A 26 -8.29 -4.03 9.38
C TYR A 26 -7.42 -4.82 10.38
N GLU A 27 -7.99 -5.80 11.08
CA GLU A 27 -7.24 -6.71 11.97
C GLU A 27 -6.15 -7.47 11.21
N GLN A 28 -6.48 -7.97 10.02
CA GLN A 28 -5.53 -8.69 9.16
C GLN A 28 -4.45 -7.75 8.60
N CYS A 29 -4.79 -6.50 8.25
CA CYS A 29 -3.79 -5.49 7.84
C CYS A 29 -2.82 -5.16 9.00
N ARG A 30 -3.34 -4.97 10.22
CA ARG A 30 -2.52 -4.76 11.42
C ARG A 30 -1.63 -5.97 11.71
N GLY A 31 -2.19 -7.18 11.57
CA GLY A 31 -1.44 -8.43 11.66
C GLY A 31 -0.31 -8.51 10.63
N ALA A 32 -0.56 -8.08 9.39
CA ALA A 32 0.42 -8.02 8.32
C ALA A 32 1.57 -7.03 8.61
N VAL A 33 1.28 -5.84 9.15
CA VAL A 33 2.32 -4.92 9.64
C VAL A 33 3.19 -5.59 10.71
N GLY A 34 2.56 -6.27 11.68
CA GLY A 34 3.28 -7.04 12.71
C GLY A 34 4.14 -8.18 12.13
N SER A 35 3.65 -8.88 11.11
CA SER A 35 4.41 -9.92 10.40
C SER A 35 5.63 -9.36 9.68
N LEU A 36 5.47 -8.22 8.98
CA LEU A 36 6.60 -7.50 8.38
C LEU A 36 7.64 -7.11 9.42
N GLY A 37 7.21 -6.63 10.59
CA GLY A 37 8.12 -6.32 11.70
C GLY A 37 8.91 -7.52 12.22
N ARG A 38 8.26 -8.70 12.33
CA ARG A 38 8.95 -9.95 12.72
C ARG A 38 9.95 -10.40 11.65
N LEU A 39 9.58 -10.34 10.38
CA LEU A 39 10.48 -10.70 9.27
C LEU A 39 11.66 -9.72 9.18
N ALA A 40 11.39 -8.43 9.34
CA ALA A 40 12.39 -7.38 9.42
C ALA A 40 13.40 -7.62 10.55
N ALA A 41 12.93 -8.00 11.74
CA ALA A 41 13.79 -8.33 12.87
C ALA A 41 14.62 -9.60 12.59
N ALA A 42 14.02 -10.63 11.99
CA ALA A 42 14.71 -11.87 11.62
C ALA A 42 15.79 -11.65 10.54
N ALA A 43 15.59 -10.70 9.63
CA ALA A 43 16.59 -10.28 8.66
C ALA A 43 17.82 -9.61 9.29
N GLY A 44 17.73 -9.14 10.54
CA GLY A 44 18.83 -8.52 11.28
C GLY A 44 19.49 -7.37 10.50
N GLN A 45 20.82 -7.43 10.37
CA GLN A 45 21.62 -6.39 9.72
C GLN A 45 21.26 -6.12 8.25
N TRP A 46 20.55 -7.04 7.58
CA TRP A 46 20.12 -6.85 6.18
C TRP A 46 18.93 -5.89 6.07
N ASN A 47 18.28 -5.56 7.19
CA ASN A 47 17.16 -4.63 7.24
C ASN A 47 17.15 -3.80 8.54
N ASP A 48 17.98 -2.75 8.56
CA ASP A 48 18.04 -1.69 9.59
C ASP A 48 16.95 -0.60 9.42
N GLY A 49 16.09 -0.77 8.42
CA GLY A 49 15.15 0.26 7.97
C GLY A 49 13.77 0.19 8.61
N PHE A 50 13.39 -0.93 9.25
CA PHE A 50 12.05 -1.12 9.79
C PHE A 50 11.94 -0.53 11.19
N ARG A 51 10.98 0.38 11.41
CA ARG A 51 10.72 1.00 12.72
C ARG A 51 9.23 1.13 12.97
N PRO A 52 8.74 0.79 14.18
CA PRO A 52 7.40 1.17 14.59
C PRO A 52 7.20 2.67 14.45
N ALA A 53 6.02 3.07 14.02
CA ALA A 53 5.69 4.47 13.77
C ALA A 53 4.22 4.74 14.11
N SER A 54 3.91 6.01 14.35
CA SER A 54 2.54 6.51 14.39
C SER A 54 2.21 7.26 13.10
N SER A 55 0.95 7.20 12.67
CA SER A 55 0.46 8.05 11.57
C SER A 55 -0.53 9.08 12.10
N LEU A 56 -0.37 10.33 11.70
CA LEU A 56 -1.39 11.36 11.79
C LEU A 56 -2.24 11.31 10.51
N TYR A 57 -3.48 10.83 10.62
CA TYR A 57 -4.44 10.89 9.53
C TYR A 57 -5.32 12.13 9.70
N ALA A 58 -5.27 13.04 8.74
CA ALA A 58 -5.88 14.36 8.87
C ALA A 58 -6.98 14.64 7.83
N ALA A 59 -7.96 15.44 8.23
CA ALA A 59 -8.99 15.94 7.33
C ALA A 59 -8.40 17.07 6.48
N SER A 60 -8.47 16.96 5.15
CA SER A 60 -7.96 17.98 4.23
C SER A 60 -8.85 19.23 4.16
N SER A 61 -10.10 19.12 4.60
CA SER A 61 -11.08 20.22 4.62
C SER A 61 -12.09 20.04 5.77
N GLU A 62 -12.80 21.12 6.14
CA GLU A 62 -13.87 21.06 7.14
C GLU A 62 -14.99 20.06 6.75
N ALA A 63 -15.22 19.89 5.44
CA ALA A 63 -16.21 18.93 4.93
C ALA A 63 -15.83 17.47 5.22
N ASP A 64 -14.54 17.18 5.38
CA ASP A 64 -14.03 15.83 5.65
C ASP A 64 -14.05 15.47 7.15
N GLU A 65 -14.26 16.44 8.05
CA GLU A 65 -14.22 16.23 9.50
C GLU A 65 -15.24 15.17 9.94
N ALA A 66 -16.49 15.29 9.49
CA ALA A 66 -17.54 14.34 9.87
C ALA A 66 -17.20 12.90 9.45
N LYS A 67 -16.55 12.74 8.28
CA LYS A 67 -16.08 11.46 7.77
C LYS A 67 -14.95 10.91 8.66
N LEU A 68 -13.98 11.74 9.02
CA LEU A 68 -12.86 11.34 9.88
C LEU A 68 -13.31 11.00 11.31
N VAL A 69 -14.24 11.76 11.89
CA VAL A 69 -14.85 11.46 13.20
C VAL A 69 -15.57 10.11 13.18
N ARG A 70 -16.30 9.82 12.09
CA ARG A 70 -16.97 8.53 11.90
C ARG A 70 -15.95 7.39 11.87
N GLU A 71 -14.85 7.57 11.15
CA GLU A 71 -13.77 6.59 11.07
C GLU A 71 -13.08 6.37 12.42
N PHE A 72 -12.71 7.44 13.11
CA PHE A 72 -12.14 7.38 14.45
C PHE A 72 -13.02 6.59 15.42
N ARG A 73 -14.32 6.91 15.49
CA ARG A 73 -15.28 6.22 16.37
C ARG A 73 -15.41 4.74 16.02
N MET A 74 -15.32 4.40 14.74
CA MET A 74 -15.37 3.01 14.29
C MET A 74 -14.11 2.25 14.72
N LEU A 75 -12.92 2.84 14.55
CA LEU A 75 -11.65 2.28 15.00
C LEU A 75 -11.65 2.10 16.53
N GLU A 76 -11.98 3.15 17.28
CA GLU A 76 -12.00 3.15 18.75
C GLU A 76 -12.97 2.10 19.30
N LYS A 77 -14.22 2.07 18.82
CA LYS A 77 -15.24 1.10 19.26
C LYS A 77 -14.81 -0.35 19.05
N ASN A 78 -14.01 -0.63 18.02
CA ASN A 78 -13.53 -1.98 17.71
C ASN A 78 -12.12 -2.26 18.27
N GLY A 79 -11.61 -1.42 19.18
CA GLY A 79 -10.36 -1.66 19.91
C GLY A 79 -9.08 -1.46 19.09
N PHE A 80 -9.15 -0.73 17.97
CA PHE A 80 -7.95 -0.32 17.26
C PHE A 80 -7.22 0.76 18.06
N PRO A 81 -5.87 0.75 18.05
CA PRO A 81 -5.06 1.67 18.82
C PRO A 81 -5.04 3.05 18.14
N VAL A 82 -6.02 3.88 18.47
CA VAL A 82 -6.21 5.21 17.90
C VAL A 82 -6.43 6.26 18.99
N ALA A 83 -6.05 7.50 18.70
CA ALA A 83 -6.36 8.66 19.52
C ALA A 83 -6.90 9.78 18.63
N TRP A 84 -7.90 10.52 19.12
CA TRP A 84 -8.37 11.71 18.43
C TRP A 84 -7.35 12.84 18.55
N GLY A 85 -7.15 13.58 17.46
CA GLY A 85 -6.15 14.64 17.35
C GLY A 85 -4.73 14.15 17.08
N ALA A 86 -3.82 15.12 16.97
CA ALA A 86 -2.40 14.86 16.87
C ALA A 86 -1.81 14.41 18.22
N SER A 87 -0.80 13.54 18.16
CA SER A 87 0.01 13.21 19.32
C SER A 87 0.63 14.48 19.92
N ALA A 88 0.75 14.53 21.26
CA ALA A 88 1.38 15.65 21.96
C ALA A 88 2.84 15.91 21.58
N ALA A 89 3.51 14.94 20.95
CA ALA A 89 4.86 15.11 20.42
C ALA A 89 4.89 15.88 19.09
N MET A 90 3.77 15.94 18.36
CA MET A 90 3.70 16.56 17.04
C MET A 90 3.87 18.09 17.16
N PRO A 91 4.63 18.75 16.27
CA PRO A 91 4.76 20.21 16.31
C PRO A 91 3.41 20.90 16.11
N SER A 92 3.16 22.00 16.83
CA SER A 92 1.91 22.77 16.72
C SER A 92 1.60 23.19 15.28
N SER A 93 2.62 23.55 14.50
CA SER A 93 2.45 23.92 13.08
C SER A 93 1.87 22.80 12.22
N VAL A 94 2.03 21.54 12.63
CA VAL A 94 1.44 20.36 11.95
C VAL A 94 0.13 19.97 12.61
N ALA A 95 0.07 19.99 13.94
CA ALA A 95 -1.11 19.63 14.71
C ALA A 95 -2.31 20.56 14.43
N GLU A 96 -2.04 21.84 14.16
CA GLU A 96 -3.04 22.89 13.91
C GLU A 96 -3.27 23.16 12.41
N ALA A 97 -2.53 22.49 11.52
CA ALA A 97 -2.66 22.70 10.07
C ALA A 97 -3.95 22.15 9.47
N PHE A 98 -4.68 21.30 10.21
CA PHE A 98 -5.85 20.59 9.72
C PHE A 98 -7.08 20.88 10.59
N PRO A 99 -8.29 20.94 10.01
CA PRO A 99 -9.54 21.09 10.77
C PRO A 99 -9.76 19.99 11.81
N ALA A 100 -9.35 18.75 11.48
CA ALA A 100 -9.42 17.61 12.36
C ALA A 100 -8.34 16.58 12.01
N SER A 101 -7.93 15.78 12.99
CA SER A 101 -6.99 14.69 12.79
C SER A 101 -7.23 13.55 13.78
N MET A 102 -6.68 12.38 13.49
CA MET A 102 -6.52 11.29 14.45
C MET A 102 -5.15 10.65 14.29
N THR A 103 -4.61 10.13 15.39
CA THR A 103 -3.34 9.41 15.41
C THR A 103 -3.61 7.90 15.49
N THR A 104 -3.03 7.12 14.58
CA THR A 104 -3.01 5.66 14.61
C THR A 104 -1.67 5.14 15.15
N TYR A 105 -1.70 4.08 15.96
CA TYR A 105 -0.51 3.43 16.52
C TYR A 105 -0.36 2.00 16.03
N GLY A 106 0.88 1.51 15.88
CA GLY A 106 1.12 0.17 15.34
C GLY A 106 1.26 0.12 13.83
N ASP A 107 1.49 1.28 13.21
CA ASP A 107 2.03 1.41 11.87
C ASP A 107 3.56 1.27 11.91
N ALA A 108 4.20 1.31 10.75
CA ALA A 108 5.65 1.25 10.65
C ALA A 108 6.21 2.04 9.47
N LEU A 109 7.49 2.38 9.60
CA LEU A 109 8.35 2.84 8.52
C LEU A 109 9.26 1.70 8.07
N ALA A 110 9.60 1.70 6.78
CA ALA A 110 10.58 0.78 6.21
C ALA A 110 11.36 1.47 5.09
N ASN A 111 12.50 0.89 4.74
CA ASN A 111 13.15 1.10 3.45
C ASN A 111 12.71 -0.06 2.53
N PRO A 112 11.79 0.16 1.57
CA PRO A 112 11.20 -0.95 0.82
C PRO A 112 12.22 -1.78 0.01
N PRO A 113 13.18 -1.18 -0.72
CA PRO A 113 14.21 -1.96 -1.40
C PRO A 113 15.07 -2.81 -0.48
N ARG A 114 15.47 -2.29 0.71
CA ARG A 114 16.25 -3.06 1.68
C ARG A 114 15.43 -4.22 2.25
N LEU A 115 14.18 -3.96 2.64
CA LEU A 115 13.29 -4.99 3.15
C LEU A 115 13.07 -6.10 2.10
N ALA A 116 12.76 -5.75 0.85
CA ALA A 116 12.55 -6.73 -0.22
C ALA A 116 13.80 -7.59 -0.47
N ARG A 117 14.99 -6.97 -0.56
CA ARG A 117 16.26 -7.71 -0.73
C ARG A 117 16.57 -8.62 0.44
N ALA A 118 16.30 -8.17 1.67
CA ALA A 118 16.49 -8.97 2.86
C ALA A 118 15.58 -10.21 2.86
N LEU A 119 14.31 -10.06 2.49
CA LEU A 119 13.36 -11.17 2.37
C LEU A 119 13.77 -12.16 1.27
N LEU A 120 14.19 -11.67 0.10
CA LEU A 120 14.70 -12.51 -0.98
C LEU A 120 15.94 -13.30 -0.54
N ARG A 121 16.86 -12.66 0.18
CA ARG A 121 18.04 -13.32 0.73
C ARG A 121 17.66 -14.41 1.74
N MET A 122 16.73 -14.11 2.67
CA MET A 122 16.22 -15.12 3.60
C MET A 122 15.58 -16.31 2.86
N ALA A 123 14.82 -16.07 1.80
CA ALA A 123 14.24 -17.14 0.98
C ALA A 123 15.33 -17.99 0.30
N SER A 124 16.32 -17.35 -0.31
CA SER A 124 17.47 -18.01 -0.95
C SER A 124 18.30 -18.83 0.05
N ASP A 125 18.57 -18.29 1.24
CA ASP A 125 19.26 -18.97 2.33
C ASP A 125 18.48 -20.21 2.83
N ASN A 126 17.16 -20.25 2.60
CA ASN A 126 16.29 -21.42 2.84
C ASN A 126 16.14 -22.34 1.62
N GLY A 127 16.92 -22.15 0.56
CA GLY A 127 16.96 -23.02 -0.61
C GLY A 127 15.94 -22.68 -1.70
N VAL A 128 15.25 -21.54 -1.63
CA VAL A 128 14.35 -21.09 -2.70
C VAL A 128 15.20 -20.56 -3.87
N PRO A 129 15.15 -21.18 -5.06
CA PRO A 129 15.90 -20.69 -6.21
C PRO A 129 15.29 -19.39 -6.73
N ILE A 130 16.15 -18.41 -7.02
CA ILE A 130 15.78 -17.10 -7.56
C ILE A 130 16.38 -16.96 -8.95
N PHE A 131 15.55 -16.65 -9.94
CA PHE A 131 15.94 -16.45 -11.32
C PHE A 131 15.68 -15.00 -11.71
N GLU A 132 16.75 -14.21 -11.84
CA GLU A 132 16.71 -12.83 -12.34
C GLU A 132 16.77 -12.82 -13.88
N GLU A 133 16.45 -11.67 -14.50
CA GLU A 133 16.50 -11.50 -15.96
C GLU A 133 15.72 -12.56 -16.76
N SER A 134 14.71 -13.16 -16.13
CA SER A 134 13.94 -14.29 -16.66
C SER A 134 12.47 -13.88 -16.84
N PRO A 135 12.14 -12.94 -17.74
CA PRO A 135 10.77 -12.51 -17.95
C PRO A 135 9.93 -13.71 -18.40
N VAL A 136 8.83 -13.95 -17.70
CA VAL A 136 7.83 -14.92 -18.15
C VAL A 136 7.25 -14.41 -19.48
N ARG A 137 7.06 -15.31 -20.44
CA ARG A 137 6.53 -15.00 -21.79
C ARG A 137 5.21 -15.71 -22.04
N GLU A 138 5.03 -16.89 -21.46
CA GLU A 138 3.85 -17.73 -21.67
C GLU A 138 3.58 -18.59 -20.43
N VAL A 139 2.30 -18.80 -20.12
CA VAL A 139 1.83 -19.80 -19.17
C VAL A 139 0.76 -20.63 -19.86
N ARG A 140 0.94 -21.94 -19.88
CA ARG A 140 0.03 -22.88 -20.54
C ARG A 140 -0.14 -24.16 -19.74
N ARG A 141 -1.26 -24.85 -19.94
CA ARG A 141 -1.51 -26.15 -19.31
C ARG A 141 -0.97 -27.28 -20.18
N ARG A 142 -0.21 -28.22 -19.59
CA ARG A 142 0.29 -29.41 -20.28
C ARG A 142 0.30 -30.60 -19.32
N GLY A 143 -0.39 -31.68 -19.67
CA GLY A 143 -0.34 -32.94 -18.91
C GLY A 143 -0.81 -32.83 -17.45
N GLY A 144 -1.74 -31.92 -17.14
CA GLY A 144 -2.27 -31.72 -15.80
C GLY A 144 -1.50 -30.71 -14.94
N SER A 145 -0.30 -30.27 -15.36
CA SER A 145 0.46 -29.20 -14.71
C SER A 145 0.46 -27.92 -15.54
N TRP A 146 0.90 -26.83 -14.92
CA TRP A 146 1.24 -25.60 -15.61
C TRP A 146 2.68 -25.65 -16.10
N VAL A 147 2.92 -25.12 -17.31
CA VAL A 147 4.23 -24.93 -17.91
C VAL A 147 4.40 -23.44 -18.15
N ILE A 148 5.51 -22.90 -17.65
CA ILE A 148 5.86 -21.49 -17.68
C ILE A 148 7.11 -21.34 -18.55
N SER A 149 7.00 -20.59 -19.64
CA SER A 149 8.15 -20.21 -20.47
C SER A 149 8.73 -18.91 -19.91
N ALA A 150 9.99 -18.92 -19.49
CA ALA A 150 10.66 -17.77 -18.88
C ALA A 150 12.10 -17.65 -19.39
N GLY A 151 12.47 -16.47 -19.91
CA GLY A 151 13.74 -16.30 -20.61
C GLY A 151 13.89 -17.33 -21.75
N ASP A 152 14.94 -18.14 -21.69
CA ASP A 152 15.23 -19.22 -22.64
C ASP A 152 14.92 -20.63 -22.08
N GLY A 153 14.24 -20.72 -20.93
CA GLY A 153 13.90 -21.96 -20.25
C GLY A 153 12.40 -22.19 -20.05
N GLU A 154 12.05 -23.40 -19.61
CA GLU A 154 10.70 -23.77 -19.16
C GLU A 154 10.74 -24.29 -17.71
N VAL A 155 9.73 -23.93 -16.93
CA VAL A 155 9.49 -24.46 -15.57
C VAL A 155 8.10 -25.11 -15.54
N SER A 156 7.96 -26.25 -14.87
CA SER A 156 6.67 -26.90 -14.63
C SER A 156 6.28 -26.79 -13.16
N ALA A 157 5.01 -26.45 -12.90
CA ALA A 157 4.49 -26.29 -11.55
C ALA A 157 3.03 -26.77 -11.42
N SER A 158 2.65 -27.24 -10.23
CA SER A 158 1.26 -27.52 -9.88
C SER A 158 0.47 -26.26 -9.57
N HIS A 159 1.15 -25.25 -9.00
CA HIS A 159 0.56 -23.97 -8.61
C HIS A 159 1.45 -22.82 -9.08
N ILE A 160 0.83 -21.69 -9.44
CA ILE A 160 1.49 -20.45 -9.85
C ILE A 160 0.97 -19.32 -8.98
N VAL A 161 1.87 -18.47 -8.47
CA VAL A 161 1.51 -17.20 -7.83
C VAL A 161 1.94 -16.04 -8.73
N VAL A 162 0.97 -15.24 -9.19
CA VAL A 162 1.17 -14.04 -9.98
C VAL A 162 1.22 -12.83 -9.03
N ALA A 163 2.44 -12.34 -8.77
CA ALA A 163 2.73 -11.21 -7.88
C ALA A 163 3.46 -10.07 -8.62
N THR A 164 3.00 -9.73 -9.82
CA THR A 164 3.63 -8.72 -10.72
C THR A 164 3.18 -7.28 -10.43
N GLY A 165 2.60 -7.04 -9.26
CA GLY A 165 2.09 -5.74 -8.83
C GLY A 165 0.81 -5.34 -9.56
N TYR A 166 0.97 -4.68 -10.71
CA TYR A 166 -0.13 -4.06 -11.46
C TYR A 166 -0.06 -4.29 -12.96
N ILE A 167 0.92 -5.04 -13.47
CA ILE A 167 1.02 -5.34 -14.90
C ILE A 167 0.16 -6.56 -15.20
N PRO A 168 -1.03 -6.42 -15.82
CA PRO A 168 -1.76 -7.56 -16.32
C PRO A 168 -1.07 -8.10 -17.59
N GLY A 169 -1.15 -9.40 -17.82
CA GLY A 169 -0.88 -9.93 -19.16
C GLY A 169 0.54 -10.41 -19.47
N ILE A 170 1.33 -10.85 -18.48
CA ILE A 170 2.51 -11.68 -18.79
C ILE A 170 2.09 -13.12 -19.22
N SER A 171 0.82 -13.47 -19.11
CA SER A 171 0.21 -14.63 -19.77
C SER A 171 -1.31 -14.48 -19.88
N ALA A 172 -1.96 -15.35 -20.65
CA ALA A 172 -3.43 -15.52 -20.67
C ALA A 172 -4.04 -15.87 -19.29
N ALA A 173 -3.22 -15.95 -18.23
CA ALA A 173 -3.60 -16.31 -16.88
C ALA A 173 -4.24 -15.20 -16.04
N SER A 174 -4.36 -13.96 -16.54
CA SER A 174 -4.95 -12.88 -15.75
C SER A 174 -5.74 -11.91 -16.62
N GLU A 175 -7.06 -12.01 -16.58
CA GLU A 175 -7.96 -11.01 -17.18
C GLU A 175 -8.19 -9.79 -16.28
N LEU A 176 -7.62 -9.78 -15.07
CA LEU A 176 -7.76 -8.68 -14.12
C LEU A 176 -7.23 -7.37 -14.73
N LYS A 177 -8.02 -6.30 -14.61
CA LYS A 177 -7.70 -4.97 -15.14
C LYS A 177 -7.59 -3.95 -14.01
N PRO A 178 -6.44 -3.87 -13.31
CA PRO A 178 -6.22 -2.81 -12.35
C PRO A 178 -6.25 -1.44 -13.07
N ILE A 179 -6.81 -0.44 -12.39
CA ILE A 179 -6.75 0.96 -12.82
C ILE A 179 -5.34 1.44 -12.52
N LEU A 180 -4.63 1.87 -13.56
CA LEU A 180 -3.25 2.32 -13.43
C LEU A 180 -3.18 3.82 -13.24
N ARG A 181 -2.43 4.23 -12.24
CA ARG A 181 -2.19 5.63 -11.88
C ARG A 181 -0.70 5.91 -11.79
N ARG A 182 -0.38 7.19 -11.89
CA ARG A 182 0.95 7.73 -11.67
C ARG A 182 0.94 8.56 -10.40
N THR A 183 1.98 8.43 -9.57
CA THR A 183 2.23 9.23 -8.37
C THR A 183 3.63 9.84 -8.39
N TYR A 184 3.84 10.89 -7.61
CA TYR A 184 5.13 11.57 -7.48
C TYR A 184 5.58 11.56 -6.03
N ALA A 185 6.89 11.50 -5.84
CA ALA A 185 7.48 11.69 -4.54
C ALA A 185 8.88 12.30 -4.65
N LEU A 186 9.31 12.90 -3.55
CA LEU A 186 10.63 13.49 -3.39
C LEU A 186 11.25 13.06 -2.07
N ALA A 187 12.57 13.24 -1.98
CA ALA A 187 13.32 13.20 -0.74
C ALA A 187 14.18 14.45 -0.63
N THR A 188 14.10 15.15 0.50
CA THR A 188 14.95 16.32 0.79
C THR A 188 16.37 15.90 1.12
N ARG A 189 17.27 16.87 1.28
CA ARG A 189 18.61 16.64 1.85
C ARG A 189 18.57 16.08 3.29
N PRO A 190 19.62 15.37 3.74
CA PRO A 190 19.76 14.97 5.14
C PRO A 190 19.72 16.18 6.07
N GLY A 191 19.19 16.01 7.27
CA GLY A 191 19.06 17.08 8.27
C GLY A 191 18.02 18.17 7.94
N SER A 192 17.18 17.99 6.92
CA SER A 192 16.08 18.92 6.61
C SER A 192 14.89 18.82 7.57
N VAL A 193 14.78 17.75 8.36
CA VAL A 193 13.70 17.59 9.34
C VAL A 193 13.78 18.70 10.41
N PRO A 194 12.71 19.49 10.60
CA PRO A 194 12.72 20.55 11.60
C PRO A 194 12.87 20.05 13.04
N THR A 195 13.42 20.90 13.90
CA THR A 195 13.61 20.59 15.31
C THR A 195 12.28 20.32 16.00
N GLY A 196 12.22 19.27 16.83
CA GLY A 196 11.01 18.89 17.57
C GLY A 196 10.07 17.96 16.81
N TRP A 197 10.39 17.56 15.57
CA TRP A 197 9.65 16.50 14.90
C TRP A 197 9.79 15.17 15.66
N PRO A 198 8.69 14.45 15.95
CA PRO A 198 8.78 13.12 16.51
C PRO A 198 9.50 12.19 15.55
N GLU A 199 10.57 11.54 16.03
CA GLU A 199 11.19 10.47 15.27
C GLU A 199 10.14 9.41 14.92
N ASP A 200 10.20 8.88 13.70
CA ASP A 200 9.31 7.85 13.18
C ASP A 200 7.80 8.19 13.21
N SER A 201 7.44 9.37 12.70
CA SER A 201 6.04 9.76 12.43
C SER A 201 5.74 9.97 10.94
N MET A 202 4.48 9.70 10.58
CA MET A 202 3.94 9.89 9.23
C MET A 202 2.73 10.82 9.27
N VAL A 203 2.53 11.59 8.20
CA VAL A 203 1.34 12.42 8.01
C VAL A 203 0.76 12.12 6.64
N TRP A 204 -0.56 12.03 6.58
CA TRP A 204 -1.34 11.77 5.37
C TRP A 204 -2.78 12.25 5.59
N GLU A 205 -3.55 12.39 4.51
CA GLU A 205 -4.81 13.13 4.56
C GLU A 205 -5.96 12.54 3.74
N THR A 206 -7.17 13.06 3.94
CA THR A 206 -8.41 12.55 3.34
C THR A 206 -8.57 12.87 1.87
N ALA A 207 -7.88 13.89 1.35
CA ALA A 207 -7.94 14.26 -0.07
C ALA A 207 -7.61 13.08 -1.00
N ARG A 208 -8.15 13.11 -2.21
CA ARG A 208 -7.81 12.16 -3.29
C ARG A 208 -7.62 12.98 -4.57
N PRO A 209 -6.38 13.14 -5.08
CA PRO A 209 -5.12 12.61 -4.54
C PRO A 209 -4.77 13.18 -3.16
N TYR A 210 -4.17 12.37 -2.28
CA TYR A 210 -3.69 12.82 -0.96
C TYR A 210 -2.25 13.32 -1.04
N PHE A 211 -1.91 14.27 -0.17
CA PHE A 211 -0.53 14.55 0.19
C PHE A 211 -0.11 13.71 1.39
N TYR A 212 1.11 13.20 1.38
CA TYR A 212 1.69 12.52 2.53
C TYR A 212 3.16 12.86 2.70
N PHE A 213 3.66 12.74 3.93
CA PHE A 213 5.09 12.79 4.18
C PHE A 213 5.48 12.01 5.43
N ARG A 214 6.77 11.68 5.49
CA ARG A 214 7.42 10.99 6.60
C ARG A 214 8.89 11.38 6.68
N THR A 215 9.57 10.94 7.72
CA THR A 215 11.01 11.17 7.88
C THR A 215 11.86 9.91 7.71
N THR A 216 13.16 10.12 7.56
CA THR A 216 14.19 9.07 7.53
C THR A 216 15.20 9.26 8.68
N PRO A 217 15.99 8.23 9.05
CA PRO A 217 16.98 8.34 10.14
C PRO A 217 18.04 9.41 9.95
N ASP A 218 18.43 9.65 8.70
CA ASP A 218 19.39 10.70 8.34
C ASP A 218 18.73 12.08 8.27
N GLY A 219 17.49 12.22 8.75
CA GLY A 219 16.80 13.50 8.86
C GLY A 219 16.33 14.05 7.52
N ARG A 220 16.01 13.20 6.54
CA ARG A 220 15.31 13.64 5.31
C ARG A 220 13.80 13.62 5.55
N ILE A 221 13.09 14.42 4.76
CA ILE A 221 11.65 14.29 4.58
C ILE A 221 11.42 13.60 3.24
N VAL A 222 10.60 12.55 3.24
CA VAL A 222 10.05 11.93 2.03
C VAL A 222 8.59 12.33 1.92
N ALA A 223 8.23 13.05 0.88
CA ALA A 223 6.88 13.54 0.62
C ALA A 223 6.37 13.05 -0.73
N GLY A 224 5.08 12.81 -0.86
CA GLY A 224 4.49 12.36 -2.11
C GLY A 224 2.99 12.61 -2.21
N GLY A 225 2.45 12.31 -3.38
CA GLY A 225 1.05 12.56 -3.76
C GLY A 225 0.94 13.01 -5.21
N LEU A 226 -0.02 13.90 -5.47
CA LEU A 226 -0.32 14.44 -6.81
C LEU A 226 -0.65 13.33 -7.83
N ASP A 227 -1.40 12.31 -7.40
CA ASP A 227 -1.72 11.19 -8.26
C ASP A 227 -2.55 11.62 -9.48
N GLU A 228 -2.27 11.01 -10.62
CA GLU A 228 -2.91 11.29 -11.90
C GLU A 228 -3.48 9.99 -12.50
N ASP A 229 -4.67 10.08 -13.12
CA ASP A 229 -5.36 8.97 -13.81
C ASP A 229 -4.71 8.62 -15.16
N ARG A 230 -3.41 8.31 -15.14
CA ARG A 230 -2.64 7.78 -16.27
C ARG A 230 -1.43 6.98 -15.79
N PRO A 231 -0.98 5.96 -16.52
CA PRO A 231 0.13 5.11 -16.11
C PRO A 231 1.51 5.61 -16.54
N ASP A 232 1.57 6.53 -17.49
CA ASP A 232 2.80 6.86 -18.24
C ASP A 232 3.88 7.44 -17.32
N PRO A 233 5.16 7.10 -17.47
CA PRO A 233 6.24 7.77 -16.73
C PRO A 233 6.20 9.30 -16.91
N ALA A 234 6.77 10.04 -15.95
CA ALA A 234 7.00 11.48 -16.14
C ALA A 234 7.73 11.71 -17.46
N GLY A 235 7.16 12.57 -18.33
CA GLY A 235 7.60 12.69 -19.72
C GLY A 235 9.00 13.26 -19.88
N ASP A 236 9.38 14.22 -19.03
CA ASP A 236 10.72 14.81 -18.97
C ASP A 236 11.09 15.28 -17.54
N GLU A 237 12.36 15.64 -17.33
CA GLU A 237 12.89 16.09 -16.03
C GLU A 237 12.28 17.42 -15.56
N THR A 238 11.89 18.30 -16.49
CA THR A 238 11.25 19.58 -16.16
C THR A 238 9.90 19.35 -15.51
N PHE A 239 9.10 18.46 -16.09
CA PHE A 239 7.80 18.09 -15.56
C PHE A 239 7.91 17.43 -14.17
N LEU A 240 8.91 16.58 -13.96
CA LEU A 240 9.16 15.99 -12.64
C LEU A 240 9.59 17.06 -11.61
N ARG A 241 10.39 18.05 -12.03
CA ARG A 241 10.77 19.19 -11.19
C ARG A 241 9.54 20.02 -10.78
N ASP A 242 8.66 20.36 -11.72
CA ASP A 242 7.43 21.11 -11.42
C ASP A 242 6.57 20.40 -10.37
N ARG A 243 6.39 19.07 -10.49
CA ARG A 243 5.67 18.26 -9.50
C ARG A 243 6.38 18.22 -8.15
N SER A 244 7.71 18.13 -8.14
CA SER A 244 8.52 18.21 -6.92
C SER A 244 8.36 19.56 -6.23
N ASP A 245 8.34 20.67 -6.98
CA ASP A 245 8.20 22.02 -6.42
C ASP A 245 6.82 22.24 -5.80
N MET A 246 5.77 21.63 -6.39
CA MET A 246 4.44 21.59 -5.77
C MET A 246 4.45 20.85 -4.43
N LEU A 247 5.07 19.67 -4.36
CA LEU A 247 5.20 18.90 -3.11
C LEU A 247 6.02 19.64 -2.05
N LEU A 248 7.08 20.36 -2.45
CA LEU A 248 7.85 21.21 -1.54
C LEU A 248 7.02 22.38 -1.01
N SER A 249 6.18 22.98 -1.87
CA SER A 249 5.23 24.04 -1.47
C SER A 249 4.20 23.50 -0.45
N ASP A 250 3.73 22.27 -0.65
CA ASP A 250 2.82 21.61 0.29
C ASP A 250 3.50 21.34 1.65
N LEU A 251 4.77 20.91 1.65
CA LEU A 251 5.56 20.78 2.89
C LEU A 251 5.70 22.09 3.65
N LYS A 252 5.88 23.24 2.96
CA LYS A 252 6.00 24.56 3.60
C LYS A 252 4.77 24.96 4.40
N ARG A 253 3.59 24.40 4.12
CA ARG A 253 2.37 24.65 4.92
C ARG A 253 2.53 24.15 6.36
N TYR A 254 3.28 23.07 6.56
CA TYR A 254 3.52 22.45 7.87
C TYR A 254 4.76 23.01 8.58
N PHE A 255 5.69 23.56 7.81
CA PHE A 255 6.96 24.08 8.31
C PHE A 255 7.27 25.43 7.61
N PRO A 256 6.54 26.50 7.98
CA PRO A 256 6.60 27.78 7.26
C PRO A 256 7.98 28.45 7.30
N ASP A 257 8.76 28.19 8.35
CA ASP A 257 10.11 28.75 8.53
C ASP A 257 11.23 27.87 7.92
N ALA A 258 10.87 26.69 7.38
CA ALA A 258 11.83 25.76 6.81
C ALA A 258 12.00 25.95 5.31
N GLU A 259 13.25 25.99 4.86
CA GLU A 259 13.59 25.95 3.45
C GLU A 259 13.94 24.51 3.06
N PHE A 260 13.18 23.98 2.10
CA PHE A 260 13.35 22.63 1.61
C PHE A 260 13.91 22.64 0.19
N GLU A 261 14.81 21.70 -0.08
CA GLU A 261 15.28 21.40 -1.43
C GLU A 261 15.19 19.89 -1.64
N ALA A 262 14.63 19.49 -2.77
CA ALA A 262 14.61 18.09 -3.18
C ALA A 262 16.02 17.67 -3.63
N GLU A 263 16.59 16.66 -2.97
CA GLU A 263 17.82 16.00 -3.44
C GLU A 263 17.48 14.91 -4.47
N TYR A 264 16.35 14.26 -4.27
CA TYR A 264 15.81 13.26 -5.17
C TYR A 264 14.33 13.54 -5.44
N ALA A 265 13.90 13.31 -6.67
CA ALA A 265 12.51 13.29 -7.06
C ALA A 265 12.29 12.09 -7.99
N TRP A 266 11.14 11.45 -7.91
CA TRP A 266 10.78 10.34 -8.77
C TRP A 266 9.28 10.28 -9.03
N CYS A 267 8.96 9.55 -10.09
CA CYS A 267 7.62 9.21 -10.51
C CYS A 267 7.46 7.69 -10.43
N GLY A 268 6.32 7.22 -9.97
CA GLY A 268 5.99 5.79 -9.91
C GLY A 268 4.63 5.50 -10.52
N THR A 269 4.49 4.33 -11.14
CA THR A 269 3.20 3.80 -11.56
C THR A 269 2.73 2.80 -10.50
N PHE A 270 1.44 2.81 -10.20
CA PHE A 270 0.81 1.82 -9.34
C PHE A 270 -0.55 1.42 -9.93
N GLY A 271 -1.06 0.28 -9.48
CA GLY A 271 -2.36 -0.21 -9.88
C GLY A 271 -3.25 -0.47 -8.68
N GLU A 272 -4.49 -0.03 -8.78
CA GLU A 272 -5.55 -0.21 -7.80
C GLU A 272 -6.74 -0.93 -8.44
N SER A 273 -7.58 -1.53 -7.61
CA SER A 273 -8.89 -2.00 -8.07
C SER A 273 -9.91 -0.85 -8.02
N ALA A 274 -11.03 -1.02 -8.71
CA ALA A 274 -12.13 -0.06 -8.66
C ALA A 274 -12.86 0.01 -7.29
N ASP A 275 -12.54 -0.86 -6.34
CA ASP A 275 -13.07 -0.88 -4.98
C ASP A 275 -12.00 -0.69 -3.89
N ASP A 276 -10.79 -0.24 -4.26
CA ASP A 276 -9.68 0.08 -3.35
C ASP A 276 -9.09 -1.13 -2.57
N LEU A 277 -9.42 -2.35 -2.98
CA LEU A 277 -9.02 -3.61 -2.36
C LEU A 277 -8.11 -4.45 -3.28
N PRO A 278 -7.08 -5.13 -2.74
CA PRO A 278 -6.20 -5.94 -3.58
C PRO A 278 -6.91 -7.19 -4.13
N PHE A 279 -6.42 -7.72 -5.24
CA PHE A 279 -6.82 -9.02 -5.79
C PHE A 279 -5.93 -10.12 -5.21
N ILE A 280 -6.45 -10.89 -4.25
CA ILE A 280 -5.70 -11.90 -3.51
C ILE A 280 -6.47 -13.23 -3.47
N GLY A 281 -5.84 -14.29 -3.95
CA GLY A 281 -6.37 -15.66 -3.86
C GLY A 281 -6.31 -16.40 -5.19
N GLU A 282 -6.93 -17.58 -5.23
CA GLU A 282 -7.01 -18.41 -6.43
C GLU A 282 -7.98 -17.78 -7.47
N ASP A 283 -7.57 -17.79 -8.73
CA ASP A 283 -8.47 -17.54 -9.86
C ASP A 283 -9.34 -18.79 -10.08
N LYS A 284 -10.63 -18.68 -9.77
CA LYS A 284 -11.59 -19.78 -9.89
C LYS A 284 -11.79 -20.25 -11.33
N GLU A 285 -11.48 -19.41 -12.31
CA GLU A 285 -11.55 -19.76 -13.73
C GLU A 285 -10.29 -20.51 -14.20
N GLN A 286 -9.19 -20.40 -13.45
CA GLN A 286 -7.90 -21.01 -13.75
C GLN A 286 -7.32 -21.71 -12.52
N PRO A 287 -7.87 -22.87 -12.11
CA PRO A 287 -7.46 -23.56 -10.89
C PRO A 287 -5.95 -23.81 -10.82
N GLY A 288 -5.38 -23.53 -9.65
CA GLY A 288 -3.95 -23.57 -9.39
C GLY A 288 -3.20 -22.29 -9.73
N ILE A 289 -3.86 -21.25 -10.29
CA ILE A 289 -3.28 -19.91 -10.44
C ILE A 289 -3.81 -19.02 -9.34
N PHE A 290 -2.89 -18.36 -8.63
CA PHE A 290 -3.16 -17.45 -7.53
C PHE A 290 -2.65 -16.06 -7.86
N HIS A 291 -3.31 -15.03 -7.33
CA HIS A 291 -2.94 -13.65 -7.56
C HIS A 291 -2.62 -12.92 -6.25
N SER A 292 -1.70 -11.95 -6.37
CA SER A 292 -1.45 -10.88 -5.42
C SER A 292 -1.19 -9.61 -6.22
N MET A 293 -2.25 -8.90 -6.59
CA MET A 293 -2.19 -7.75 -7.51
C MET A 293 -3.10 -6.61 -7.10
N GLY A 294 -2.98 -5.46 -7.78
CA GLY A 294 -3.87 -4.30 -7.58
C GLY A 294 -3.76 -3.72 -6.17
N CYS A 295 -2.54 -3.72 -5.61
CA CYS A 295 -2.32 -3.46 -4.20
C CYS A 295 -2.35 -1.97 -3.80
N GLY A 296 -2.62 -1.04 -4.72
CA GLY A 296 -2.80 0.38 -4.42
C GLY A 296 -1.63 1.03 -3.68
N GLY A 297 -1.91 2.07 -2.89
CA GLY A 297 -0.91 2.83 -2.14
C GLY A 297 -0.29 2.07 -0.95
N ASN A 298 -0.95 1.01 -0.46
CA ASN A 298 -0.50 0.24 0.70
C ASN A 298 0.06 -1.16 0.36
N GLY A 299 0.64 -1.31 -0.83
CA GLY A 299 0.94 -2.63 -1.37
C GLY A 299 1.96 -3.48 -0.59
N THR A 300 2.81 -2.87 0.24
CA THR A 300 3.74 -3.66 1.09
C THR A 300 2.99 -4.42 2.19
N VAL A 301 1.99 -3.79 2.83
CA VAL A 301 1.15 -4.43 3.85
C VAL A 301 0.27 -5.50 3.20
N TYR A 302 -0.31 -5.19 2.04
CA TYR A 302 -1.11 -6.17 1.30
C TYR A 302 -0.28 -7.35 0.77
N SER A 303 1.01 -7.18 0.47
CA SER A 303 1.88 -8.28 0.09
C SER A 303 2.10 -9.27 1.24
N ALA A 304 2.26 -8.78 2.48
CA ALA A 304 2.35 -9.64 3.65
C ALA A 304 1.00 -10.31 3.98
N LEU A 305 -0.11 -9.61 3.80
CA LEU A 305 -1.44 -10.20 3.89
C LEU A 305 -1.64 -11.30 2.84
N ALA A 306 -1.26 -11.03 1.59
CA ALA A 306 -1.33 -11.98 0.48
C ALA A 306 -0.51 -13.23 0.79
N ALA A 307 0.71 -13.11 1.31
CA ALA A 307 1.53 -14.25 1.70
C ALA A 307 0.79 -15.17 2.70
N SER A 308 0.16 -14.60 3.73
CA SER A 308 -0.65 -15.35 4.71
C SER A 308 -1.86 -16.03 4.06
N MET A 309 -2.59 -15.30 3.21
CA MET A 309 -3.78 -15.81 2.52
C MET A 309 -3.46 -16.94 1.55
N LEU A 310 -2.41 -16.77 0.76
CA LEU A 310 -1.98 -17.74 -0.25
C LEU A 310 -1.39 -19.00 0.41
N LEU A 311 -0.65 -18.84 1.50
CA LEU A 311 -0.18 -19.98 2.29
C LEU A 311 -1.34 -20.81 2.85
N ALA A 312 -2.36 -20.15 3.43
CA ALA A 312 -3.56 -20.83 3.90
C ALA A 312 -4.25 -21.59 2.75
N ALA A 313 -4.48 -20.94 1.61
CA ALA A 313 -5.13 -21.55 0.46
C ALA A 313 -4.35 -22.75 -0.09
N LEU A 314 -3.03 -22.62 -0.26
CA LEU A 314 -2.15 -23.71 -0.72
C LEU A 314 -2.06 -24.87 0.28
N SER A 315 -2.33 -24.61 1.56
CA SER A 315 -2.40 -25.62 2.62
C SER A 315 -3.78 -26.26 2.75
N GLY A 316 -4.75 -25.88 1.90
CA GLY A 316 -6.14 -26.37 1.96
C GLY A 316 -7.00 -25.70 3.03
N GLU A 317 -6.53 -24.59 3.62
CA GLU A 317 -7.24 -23.81 4.63
C GLU A 317 -7.97 -22.62 4.01
N LYS A 318 -9.13 -22.24 4.57
CA LYS A 318 -9.87 -21.06 4.14
C LYS A 318 -9.51 -19.84 4.98
N HIS A 319 -8.86 -18.85 4.37
CA HIS A 319 -8.61 -17.57 5.02
C HIS A 319 -9.92 -16.76 5.22
N PRO A 320 -10.10 -16.04 6.35
CA PRO A 320 -11.30 -15.25 6.61
C PRO A 320 -11.64 -14.18 5.56
N LEU A 321 -10.63 -13.70 4.82
CA LEU A 321 -10.78 -12.69 3.76
C LEU A 321 -10.83 -13.28 2.35
N ALA A 322 -10.83 -14.61 2.20
CA ALA A 322 -10.72 -15.26 0.89
C ALA A 322 -11.82 -14.85 -0.09
N ASP A 323 -13.06 -14.64 0.39
CA ASP A 323 -14.17 -14.22 -0.46
C ASP A 323 -14.14 -12.70 -0.73
N MET A 324 -13.77 -11.90 0.28
CA MET A 324 -13.72 -10.43 0.20
C MET A 324 -12.65 -9.93 -0.77
N LEU A 325 -11.50 -10.61 -0.83
CA LEU A 325 -10.36 -10.19 -1.65
C LEU A 325 -10.15 -11.07 -2.88
N ASN A 326 -11.06 -12.02 -3.15
CA ASN A 326 -10.94 -12.92 -4.29
C ASN A 326 -10.69 -12.13 -5.59
N PRO A 327 -9.78 -12.59 -6.48
CA PRO A 327 -9.50 -11.92 -7.75
C PRO A 327 -10.75 -11.69 -8.60
N ARG A 328 -11.71 -12.62 -8.58
CA ARG A 328 -12.96 -12.58 -9.37
C ARG A 328 -14.16 -12.14 -8.53
N ARG A 329 -13.94 -11.39 -7.44
CA ARG A 329 -15.05 -10.84 -6.66
C ARG A 329 -15.86 -9.86 -7.50
N ILE A 330 -17.14 -9.73 -7.16
CA ILE A 330 -18.00 -8.74 -7.80
C ILE A 330 -17.67 -7.36 -7.23
N ILE A 331 -17.23 -6.45 -8.09
CA ILE A 331 -17.00 -5.06 -7.72
C ILE A 331 -18.30 -4.27 -7.96
N ARG A 332 -18.86 -3.75 -6.88
CA ARG A 332 -20.01 -2.83 -6.94
C ARG A 332 -19.43 -1.42 -6.92
N GLN A 333 -19.56 -0.69 -8.03
CA GLN A 333 -19.26 0.74 -8.02
C GLN A 333 -20.44 1.48 -7.39
N ASP A 334 -20.14 2.33 -6.41
CA ASP A 334 -21.05 3.38 -5.99
C ASP A 334 -20.92 4.52 -7.01
N ASP A 335 -22.02 4.88 -7.70
CA ASP A 335 -21.99 6.08 -8.54
C ASP A 335 -21.70 7.27 -7.62
N ALA A 336 -20.87 8.22 -8.07
CA ALA A 336 -20.59 9.50 -7.40
C ALA A 336 -21.86 10.35 -7.11
N SER A 337 -23.05 9.86 -7.45
CA SER A 337 -24.37 10.43 -7.18
C SER A 337 -25.15 9.76 -6.04
N GLY A 338 -24.58 8.78 -5.34
CA GLY A 338 -25.26 8.07 -4.24
C GLY A 338 -26.40 7.15 -4.68
N LYS A 339 -26.49 6.84 -5.98
CA LYS A 339 -27.38 5.78 -6.50
C LYS A 339 -26.57 4.50 -6.72
N ARG A 340 -27.13 3.36 -6.33
CA ARG A 340 -26.48 2.04 -6.50
C ARG A 340 -26.13 1.83 -7.98
N GLY A 341 -24.84 1.84 -8.29
CA GLY A 341 -24.28 1.68 -9.64
C GLY A 341 -24.23 0.21 -10.07
N ARG A 342 -23.95 0.01 -11.37
CA ARG A 342 -23.90 -1.30 -12.04
C ARG A 342 -22.77 -2.18 -11.49
N SER A 343 -23.05 -3.48 -11.41
CA SER A 343 -22.07 -4.53 -11.08
C SER A 343 -21.06 -4.69 -12.22
N LEU A 344 -19.77 -4.64 -11.91
CA LEU A 344 -18.70 -5.02 -12.83
C LEU A 344 -17.99 -6.27 -12.27
N LEU A 345 -17.71 -7.24 -13.15
CA LEU A 345 -16.82 -8.35 -12.82
C LEU A 345 -15.38 -7.86 -13.00
N ALA A 346 -14.53 -8.19 -12.04
CA ALA A 346 -13.10 -7.86 -12.04
C ALA A 346 -12.29 -8.66 -13.06
#